data_AF-A0A3A8QPJ7-F1
#
_entry.id   AF-A0A3A8QPJ7-F1
#
_cell.length_a   1.000
_cell.length_b   1.000
_cell.length_c   1.000
_cell.angle_alpha   90.00
_cell.angle_beta   90.00
_cell.angle_gamma   90.00
#
_symmetry.space_group_name_H-M   'P 1'
#
loop_
_entity.id
_entity.type
_entity.pdbx_description
1 polymer ?
#
loop_
_entity_poly.entity_id
_entity_poly.type
_entity_poly.pdbx_seq_one_letter_code
_entity_poly.pdbx_strand_id
1 'polypeptide(L)'
;MPGGIVHRELTLSIGFDAQGVTLRPLLAKPVFIAWPEMDFVCLTPAMERHPEGWREKTWSFLPKNFRSTLQTSGHLYVELVVKDRRPLLARTEGAWTRSWLASRLRPMADATDALKVDQSLVGLDVYKHRLNAPLDELLDLLARHCRFDLVVHDF
;
A
#
# COMPACT_ATOMS: atom_id res chain seq x y z
N MET A 1 16.27 5.95 18.36
CA MET A 1 15.60 6.21 17.07
C MET A 1 14.68 5.03 16.82
N PRO A 2 13.35 5.15 16.86
CA PRO A 2 12.52 4.01 16.47
C PRO A 2 12.67 3.86 14.95
N GLY A 3 13.33 2.78 14.53
CA GLY A 3 13.61 2.50 13.12
C GLY A 3 12.32 2.29 12.34
N GLY A 4 12.32 2.68 11.06
CA GLY A 4 11.18 2.46 10.18
C GLY A 4 10.83 0.98 10.02
N ILE A 5 9.56 0.71 9.71
CA ILE A 5 9.07 -0.63 9.38
C ILE A 5 9.54 -0.96 7.97
N VAL A 6 10.15 -2.11 7.78
CA VAL A 6 10.70 -2.55 6.50
C VAL A 6 10.10 -3.89 6.11
N HIS A 7 9.51 -3.94 4.93
CA HIS A 7 9.13 -5.16 4.23
C HIS A 7 10.18 -5.49 3.17
N ARG A 8 10.72 -6.72 3.15
CA ARG A 8 11.77 -7.11 2.20
C ARG A 8 11.31 -8.20 1.25
N GLU A 9 11.29 -7.89 -0.04
CA GLU A 9 11.17 -8.88 -1.11
C GLU A 9 12.44 -8.92 -1.97
N LEU A 10 12.57 -9.98 -2.78
CA LEU A 10 13.75 -10.19 -3.63
C LEU A 10 14.00 -9.00 -4.58
N THR A 11 12.94 -8.44 -5.16
CA THR A 11 13.03 -7.40 -6.19
C THR A 11 12.69 -6.00 -5.67
N LEU A 12 12.10 -5.90 -4.47
CA LEU A 12 11.66 -4.64 -3.87
C LEU A 12 11.73 -4.71 -2.34
N SER A 13 12.42 -3.75 -1.74
CA SER A 13 12.31 -3.46 -0.32
C SER A 13 11.46 -2.21 -0.10
N ILE A 14 10.55 -2.24 0.88
CA ILE A 14 9.61 -1.16 1.16
C ILE A 14 9.89 -0.70 2.59
N GLY A 15 10.18 0.59 2.77
CA GLY A 15 10.27 1.21 4.09
C GLY A 15 9.05 2.08 4.36
N PHE A 16 8.47 1.95 5.55
CA PHE A 16 7.40 2.79 6.07
C PHE A 16 7.92 3.52 7.32
N ASP A 17 7.76 4.84 7.35
CA ASP A 17 8.14 5.65 8.50
C ASP A 17 7.16 6.82 8.71
N ALA A 18 7.48 7.71 9.65
CA ALA A 18 6.63 8.85 9.99
C ALA A 18 6.49 9.89 8.85
N GLN A 19 7.37 9.87 7.84
CA GLN A 19 7.36 10.82 6.73
C GLN A 19 6.64 10.27 5.50
N GLY A 20 6.73 8.96 5.26
CA GLY A 20 6.08 8.34 4.11
C GLY A 20 6.49 6.90 3.87
N VAL A 21 6.41 6.52 2.59
CA VAL A 21 6.80 5.22 2.08
C VAL A 21 7.97 5.37 1.11
N THR A 22 9.01 4.56 1.31
CA THR A 22 10.17 4.49 0.41
C THR A 22 10.19 3.14 -0.28
N LEU A 23 10.03 3.15 -1.61
CA LEU A 23 10.17 1.99 -2.48
C LEU A 23 11.64 1.86 -2.91
N ARG A 24 12.28 0.73 -2.63
CA ARG A 24 13.69 0.45 -2.96
C ARG A 24 13.76 -0.75 -3.92
N PRO A 25 13.50 -0.54 -5.22
CA PRO A 25 13.65 -1.60 -6.21
C PRO A 25 15.11 -2.03 -6.32
N LEU A 26 15.36 -3.31 -6.64
CA LEU A 26 16.71 -3.87 -6.73
C LEU A 26 17.58 -3.19 -7.80
N LEU A 27 16.98 -2.81 -8.93
CA LEU A 27 17.69 -2.31 -10.12
C LEU A 27 17.43 -0.83 -10.42
N ALA A 28 16.87 -0.06 -9.48
CA ALA A 28 16.62 1.37 -9.67
C ALA A 28 16.85 2.16 -8.39
N LYS A 29 16.81 3.50 -8.49
CA LYS A 29 16.99 4.36 -7.32
C LYS A 29 15.77 4.25 -6.38
N PRO A 30 15.94 4.49 -5.06
CA PRO A 30 14.81 4.61 -4.15
C PRO A 30 13.84 5.71 -4.57
N VAL A 31 12.54 5.43 -4.45
CA VAL A 31 11.45 6.39 -4.66
C VAL A 31 10.74 6.62 -3.34
N PHE A 32 10.67 7.87 -2.91
CA PHE A 32 9.93 8.28 -1.73
C PHE A 32 8.57 8.84 -2.12
N ILE A 33 7.52 8.49 -1.38
CA ILE A 33 6.16 9.02 -1.49
C ILE A 33 5.74 9.48 -0.09
N ALA A 34 5.59 10.80 0.11
CA ALA A 34 5.23 11.35 1.41
C ALA A 34 3.74 11.13 1.72
N TRP A 35 3.38 11.01 3.00
CA TRP A 35 1.98 10.87 3.40
C TRP A 35 1.04 11.96 2.84
N PRO A 36 1.42 13.26 2.78
CA PRO A 36 0.56 14.28 2.17
C PRO A 36 0.27 14.10 0.69
N GLU A 37 1.11 13.35 -0.04
CA GLU A 37 0.93 13.02 -1.46
C GLU A 37 -0.09 11.89 -1.66
N MET A 38 -0.49 11.21 -0.59
CA MET A 38 -1.48 10.14 -0.61
C MET A 38 -2.89 10.67 -0.30
N ASP A 39 -3.88 10.11 -0.96
CA ASP A 39 -5.30 10.38 -0.73
C ASP A 39 -5.87 9.42 0.32
N PHE A 40 -5.64 8.12 0.12
CA PHE A 40 -6.03 7.05 1.04
C PHE A 40 -5.22 5.78 0.75
N VAL A 41 -5.38 4.80 1.63
CA VAL A 41 -4.81 3.46 1.48
C VAL A 41 -5.93 2.43 1.45
N CYS A 42 -5.88 1.51 0.49
CA CYS A 42 -6.74 0.34 0.46
C CYS A 42 -5.99 -0.87 0.99
N LEU A 43 -6.71 -1.70 1.76
CA LEU A 43 -6.18 -2.92 2.35
C LEU A 43 -7.03 -4.10 1.89
N THR A 44 -6.38 -5.13 1.33
CA THR A 44 -7.02 -6.41 1.01
C THR A 44 -6.27 -7.55 1.70
N PRO A 45 -6.88 -8.26 2.65
CA PRO A 45 -8.27 -8.09 3.09
C PRO A 45 -8.47 -6.79 3.90
N ALA A 46 -9.72 -6.36 3.99
CA ALA A 46 -10.07 -5.15 4.74
C ALA A 46 -9.83 -5.35 6.24
N MET A 47 -9.30 -4.32 6.89
CA MET A 47 -8.90 -4.38 8.31
C MET A 47 -9.69 -3.36 9.14
N GLU A 48 -10.00 -3.71 10.39
CA GLU A 48 -10.64 -2.84 11.38
C GLU A 48 -9.93 -2.92 12.73
N ARG A 49 -9.92 -1.78 13.45
CA ARG A 49 -9.26 -1.68 14.76
C ARG A 49 -10.22 -2.10 15.87
N HIS A 50 -9.84 -3.12 16.63
CA HIS A 50 -10.49 -3.56 17.87
C HIS A 50 -9.60 -3.22 19.08
N PRO A 51 -10.11 -3.18 20.32
CA PRO A 51 -9.29 -2.93 21.52
C PRO A 51 -8.03 -3.81 21.62
N GLU A 52 -8.17 -5.07 21.24
CA GLU A 52 -7.15 -6.14 21.29
C GLU A 52 -6.16 -6.15 20.12
N GLY A 53 -6.39 -5.35 19.07
CA GLY A 53 -5.53 -5.32 17.88
C GLY A 53 -6.29 -5.12 16.58
N TRP A 54 -5.59 -5.25 15.47
CA TRP A 54 -6.21 -5.22 14.15
C TRP A 54 -6.84 -6.57 13.80
N ARG A 55 -8.04 -6.53 13.21
CA ARG A 55 -8.74 -7.72 12.73
C ARG A 55 -9.20 -7.53 11.30
N GLU A 56 -9.30 -8.64 10.59
CA GLU A 56 -9.96 -8.64 9.30
C GLU A 56 -11.45 -8.37 9.48
N LYS A 57 -11.96 -7.41 8.70
CA LYS A 57 -13.37 -7.08 8.65
C LYS A 57 -14.11 -8.24 7.99
N THR A 58 -14.89 -8.96 8.76
CA THR A 58 -15.75 -10.04 8.25
C THR A 58 -17.15 -9.50 8.00
N TRP A 59 -17.69 -9.78 6.82
CA TRP A 59 -19.08 -9.45 6.50
C TRP A 59 -19.99 -10.65 6.71
N SER A 60 -21.20 -10.40 7.19
CA SER A 60 -22.21 -11.45 7.49
C SER A 60 -22.63 -12.27 6.27
N PHE A 61 -22.38 -11.77 5.05
CA PHE A 61 -22.68 -12.46 3.79
C PHE A 61 -21.54 -13.37 3.28
N LEU A 62 -20.38 -13.37 3.93
CA LEU A 62 -19.30 -14.26 3.52
C LEU A 62 -19.67 -15.73 3.79
N PRO A 63 -19.27 -16.67 2.90
CA PRO A 63 -19.49 -18.09 3.13
C PRO A 63 -18.94 -18.52 4.49
N LYS A 64 -19.61 -19.46 5.18
CA LYS A 64 -19.17 -20.00 6.48
C LYS A 64 -17.73 -20.55 6.49
N ASN A 65 -17.17 -20.85 5.31
CA ASN A 65 -15.81 -21.36 5.12
C ASN A 65 -14.89 -20.36 4.40
N PHE A 66 -15.20 -19.07 4.40
CA PHE A 66 -14.33 -18.06 3.81
C PHE A 66 -12.95 -18.12 4.46
N ARG A 67 -11.92 -18.31 3.63
CA ARG A 67 -10.52 -18.39 4.08
C ARG A 67 -9.88 -17.03 3.86
N SER A 68 -9.67 -16.31 4.96
CA SER A 68 -8.87 -15.09 4.97
C SER A 68 -7.49 -15.34 4.34
N THR A 69 -7.11 -14.55 3.34
CA THR A 69 -5.75 -14.57 2.77
C THR A 69 -4.72 -14.21 3.84
N LEU A 70 -5.05 -13.27 4.72
CA LEU A 70 -4.18 -12.86 5.81
C LEU A 70 -3.95 -13.96 6.85
N GLN A 71 -4.95 -14.81 7.12
CA GLN A 71 -4.83 -15.95 8.02
C GLN A 71 -4.15 -17.15 7.35
N THR A 72 -4.38 -17.36 6.05
CA THR A 72 -3.89 -18.55 5.34
C THR A 72 -2.49 -18.39 4.75
N SER A 73 -2.17 -17.23 4.17
CA SER A 73 -0.86 -16.95 3.56
C SER A 73 -0.07 -15.85 4.26
N GLY A 74 -0.66 -15.18 5.27
CA GLY A 74 0.00 -14.06 5.94
C GLY A 74 0.19 -12.87 5.00
N HIS A 75 -0.64 -12.74 3.98
CA HIS A 75 -0.52 -11.78 2.89
C HIS A 75 -1.55 -10.67 3.03
N LEU A 76 -1.09 -9.43 2.95
CA LEU A 76 -1.87 -8.21 2.91
C LEU A 76 -1.48 -7.44 1.64
N TYR A 77 -2.45 -7.15 0.80
CA TYR A 77 -2.28 -6.18 -0.29
C TYR A 77 -2.52 -4.78 0.27
N VAL A 78 -1.53 -3.91 0.10
CA VAL A 78 -1.59 -2.50 0.48
C VAL A 78 -1.55 -1.69 -0.80
N GLU A 79 -2.63 -0.98 -1.11
CA GLU A 79 -2.69 -0.13 -2.30
C GLU A 79 -2.64 1.34 -1.87
N LEU A 80 -1.58 2.03 -2.28
CA LEU A 80 -1.37 3.45 -1.97
C LEU A 80 -1.98 4.30 -3.08
N VAL A 81 -2.98 5.11 -2.76
CA VAL A 81 -3.57 6.05 -3.73
C VAL A 81 -2.84 7.38 -3.67
N VAL A 82 -2.12 7.71 -4.73
CA VAL A 82 -1.38 8.96 -4.94
C VAL A 82 -2.31 9.99 -5.57
N LYS A 83 -2.40 11.19 -4.97
CA LYS A 83 -3.29 12.29 -5.42
C LYS A 83 -2.96 12.78 -6.83
N ASP A 84 -1.68 13.03 -7.09
CA ASP A 84 -1.16 13.49 -8.37
C ASP A 84 0.21 12.85 -8.62
N ARG A 85 0.32 12.04 -9.68
CA ARG A 85 1.58 11.37 -10.04
C ARG A 85 2.63 12.29 -10.66
N ARG A 86 2.27 13.46 -11.19
CA ARG A 86 3.19 14.31 -11.97
C ARG A 86 4.34 14.85 -11.14
N PRO A 87 4.13 15.42 -9.93
CA PRO A 87 5.25 15.88 -9.09
C PRO A 87 6.16 14.73 -8.68
N LEU A 88 5.58 13.56 -8.39
CA LEU A 88 6.31 12.35 -8.02
C LEU A 88 7.23 11.86 -9.16
N LEU A 89 6.71 11.79 -10.39
CA LEU A 89 7.49 11.40 -11.58
C LEU A 89 8.54 12.46 -11.94
N ALA A 90 8.21 13.74 -11.82
CA ALA A 90 9.11 14.85 -12.13
C ALA A 90 10.34 14.87 -11.22
N ARG A 91 10.15 14.67 -9.90
CA ARG A 91 11.26 14.63 -8.93
C ARG A 91 12.03 13.31 -8.91
N THR A 92 11.50 12.25 -9.53
CA THR A 92 12.17 10.94 -9.56
C THR A 92 13.40 10.99 -10.47
N GLU A 93 14.57 10.69 -9.90
CA GLU A 93 15.84 10.72 -10.60
C GLU A 93 16.11 9.45 -11.42
N GLY A 94 16.61 9.66 -12.65
CA GLY A 94 16.99 8.60 -13.58
C GLY A 94 15.83 8.11 -14.44
N ALA A 95 16.05 8.06 -15.76
CA ALA A 95 15.03 7.65 -16.72
C ALA A 95 14.51 6.22 -16.45
N TRP A 96 15.41 5.31 -16.04
CA TRP A 96 15.05 3.95 -15.68
C TRP A 96 14.14 3.88 -14.45
N THR A 97 14.52 4.55 -13.34
CA THR A 97 13.69 4.63 -12.12
C THR A 97 12.33 5.24 -12.40
N ARG A 98 12.29 6.31 -13.21
CA ARG A 98 11.04 6.98 -13.59
C ARG A 98 10.15 6.05 -14.42
N SER A 99 10.72 5.31 -15.37
CA SER A 99 9.97 4.31 -16.17
C SER A 99 9.44 3.17 -15.30
N TRP A 100 10.27 2.66 -14.39
CA TRP A 100 9.86 1.67 -13.40
C TRP A 100 8.72 2.18 -12.51
N LEU A 101 8.81 3.43 -12.04
CA LEU A 101 7.76 4.04 -11.22
C LEU A 101 6.47 4.25 -12.03
N ALA A 102 6.59 4.73 -13.26
CA ALA A 102 5.46 4.93 -14.16
C ALA A 102 4.71 3.62 -14.47
N SER A 103 5.43 2.49 -14.62
CA SER A 103 4.79 1.19 -14.84
C SER A 103 4.12 0.61 -13.59
N ARG A 104 4.53 1.05 -12.39
CA ARG A 104 3.90 0.69 -11.11
C ARG A 104 2.69 1.54 -10.76
N LEU A 105 2.62 2.77 -11.27
CA LEU A 105 1.51 3.71 -11.07
C LEU A 105 0.35 3.35 -12.00
N ARG A 106 -0.60 2.56 -11.49
CA ARG A 106 -1.82 2.22 -12.22
C ARG A 106 -2.79 3.40 -12.22
N PRO A 107 -3.39 3.79 -13.36
CA PRO A 107 -4.39 4.85 -13.37
C PRO A 107 -5.62 4.40 -12.57
N MET A 108 -6.28 5.34 -11.91
CA MET A 108 -7.56 5.07 -11.25
C MET A 108 -8.73 5.45 -12.16
N ALA A 109 -9.83 4.71 -12.04
CA ALA A 109 -11.10 5.07 -12.67
C ALA A 109 -12.08 5.63 -11.63
N ASP A 110 -13.09 6.36 -12.08
CA ASP A 110 -14.26 6.69 -11.27
C ASP A 110 -15.41 5.68 -11.50
N ALA A 111 -16.56 5.91 -10.87
CA ALA A 111 -17.73 5.03 -10.97
C ALA A 111 -18.35 4.96 -12.38
N THR A 112 -17.86 5.76 -13.33
CA THR A 112 -18.28 5.76 -14.74
C THR A 112 -17.23 5.11 -15.65
N ASP A 113 -16.24 4.44 -15.07
CA ASP A 113 -15.06 3.88 -15.74
C ASP A 113 -14.16 4.93 -16.42
N ALA A 114 -14.37 6.21 -16.13
CA ALA A 114 -13.52 7.28 -16.67
C ALA A 114 -12.21 7.35 -15.89
N LEU A 115 -11.09 7.37 -16.62
CA LEU A 115 -9.77 7.49 -16.00
C LEU A 115 -9.60 8.86 -15.34
N LYS A 116 -9.24 8.84 -14.06
CA LYS A 116 -8.79 10.03 -13.35
C LYS A 116 -7.41 10.41 -13.88
N VAL A 117 -7.29 11.65 -14.35
CA VAL A 117 -6.15 12.14 -15.15
C VAL A 117 -4.81 11.96 -14.44
N ASP A 118 -4.75 12.32 -13.15
CA ASP A 118 -3.49 12.39 -12.39
C ASP A 118 -3.45 11.48 -11.16
N GLN A 119 -4.60 10.94 -10.73
CA GLN A 119 -4.67 10.02 -9.59
C GLN A 119 -4.16 8.64 -10.00
N SER A 120 -3.34 8.01 -9.16
CA SER A 120 -2.77 6.70 -9.48
C SER A 120 -2.61 5.84 -8.23
N LEU A 121 -2.60 4.54 -8.46
CA LEU A 121 -2.50 3.50 -7.44
C LEU A 121 -1.14 2.83 -7.51
N VAL A 122 -0.52 2.58 -6.36
CA VAL A 122 0.66 1.72 -6.24
C VAL A 122 0.31 0.53 -5.35
N GLY A 123 0.18 -0.65 -5.96
CA GLY A 123 -0.05 -1.90 -5.25
C GLY A 123 1.24 -2.48 -4.64
N LEU A 124 1.18 -2.86 -3.37
CA LEU A 124 2.26 -3.45 -2.59
C LEU A 124 1.80 -4.76 -1.98
N ASP A 125 2.48 -5.84 -2.32
CA ASP A 125 2.35 -7.12 -1.64
C ASP A 125 3.13 -7.09 -0.32
N VAL A 126 2.45 -7.25 0.81
CA VAL A 126 3.07 -7.29 2.14
C VAL A 126 2.81 -8.64 2.79
N TYR A 127 3.90 -9.36 3.07
CA TYR A 127 3.85 -10.62 3.81
C TYR A 127 4.30 -10.40 5.25
N LYS A 128 3.49 -10.85 6.21
CA LYS A 128 3.76 -10.70 7.65
C LYS A 128 5.17 -11.17 8.04
N HIS A 129 5.60 -12.30 7.51
CA HIS A 129 6.90 -12.91 7.83
C HIS A 129 8.11 -12.16 7.24
N ARG A 130 7.89 -11.17 6.38
CA ARG A 130 8.93 -10.35 5.74
C ARG A 130 9.01 -8.93 6.32
N LEU A 131 8.17 -8.61 7.30
CA LEU A 131 8.25 -7.38 8.07
C LEU A 131 9.29 -7.54 9.19
N ASN A 132 10.03 -6.47 9.46
CA ASN A 132 10.90 -6.37 10.63
C ASN A 132 10.14 -5.96 11.93
N ALA A 133 8.82 -5.82 11.86
CA ALA A 133 7.94 -5.38 12.94
C ALA A 133 6.59 -6.13 12.85
N PRO A 134 5.80 -6.18 13.93
CA PRO A 134 4.43 -6.71 13.89
C PRO A 134 3.57 -6.01 12.85
N LEU A 135 2.67 -6.75 12.21
CA LEU A 135 1.74 -6.17 11.22
C LEU A 135 0.87 -5.06 11.85
N ASP A 136 0.46 -5.22 13.10
CA ASP A 136 -0.33 -4.23 13.83
C ASP A 136 0.37 -2.87 13.91
N GLU A 137 1.70 -2.84 14.04
CA GLU A 137 2.46 -1.59 14.04
C GLU A 137 2.44 -0.91 12.67
N LEU A 138 2.47 -1.69 11.58
CA LEU A 138 2.32 -1.16 10.22
C LEU A 138 0.92 -0.58 10.03
N LEU A 139 -0.12 -1.31 10.45
CA LEU A 139 -1.50 -0.86 10.32
C LEU A 139 -1.77 0.39 11.17
N ASP A 140 -1.25 0.45 12.40
CA ASP A 140 -1.31 1.65 13.25
C ASP A 140 -0.56 2.83 12.61
N LEU A 141 0.60 2.59 11.98
CA LEU A 141 1.33 3.64 11.25
C LEU A 141 0.51 4.17 10.07
N LEU A 142 -0.05 3.30 9.25
CA LEU A 142 -0.84 3.68 8.09
C LEU A 142 -2.11 4.44 8.52
N ALA A 143 -2.82 3.96 9.55
CA ALA A 143 -4.04 4.61 10.07
C ALA A 143 -3.79 6.00 10.68
N ARG A 144 -2.58 6.26 11.20
CA ARG A 144 -2.19 7.59 11.71
C ARG A 144 -2.00 8.63 10.59
N HIS A 145 -1.61 8.20 9.39
CA HIS A 145 -1.18 9.11 8.32
C HIS A 145 -2.12 9.14 7.12
N CYS A 146 -2.92 8.09 6.92
CA CYS A 146 -3.88 7.99 5.84
C CYS A 146 -5.21 7.44 6.34
N ARG A 147 -6.30 7.87 5.69
CA ARG A 147 -7.59 7.20 5.85
C ARG A 147 -7.54 5.85 5.14
N PHE A 148 -8.20 4.85 5.73
CA PHE A 148 -8.50 3.60 5.04
C PHE A 148 -9.80 3.77 4.27
N ASP A 149 -9.73 3.49 2.97
CA ASP A 149 -10.90 3.41 2.11
C ASP A 149 -10.92 2.04 1.44
N LEU A 150 -12.11 1.57 1.09
CA LEU A 150 -12.30 0.25 0.52
C LEU A 150 -12.62 0.41 -0.96
N VAL A 151 -11.63 0.16 -1.81
CA VAL A 151 -11.87 -0.03 -3.24
C VAL A 151 -12.13 -1.51 -3.45
N VAL A 152 -13.40 -1.86 -3.70
CA VAL A 152 -13.75 -3.19 -4.19
C VAL A 152 -13.32 -3.25 -5.65
N HIS A 153 -12.32 -4.06 -5.97
CA HIS A 153 -12.06 -4.44 -7.35
C HIS A 153 -12.95 -5.64 -7.66
N ASP A 154 -13.87 -5.50 -8.62
CA ASP A 154 -14.52 -6.65 -9.22
C ASP A 154 -13.47 -7.40 -10.06
N PHE A 155 -13.27 -8.69 -9.73
CA PHE A 155 -12.36 -9.59 -10.44
C PHE A 155 -13.02 -10.23 -11.66
#